data_AF-A0A2V7TWH2-F1
#
_entry.id   AF-A0A2V7TWH2-F1
#
_cell.length_a   1.000
_cell.length_b   1.000
_cell.length_c   1.000
_cell.angle_alpha   90.00
_cell.angle_beta   90.00
_cell.angle_gamma   90.00
#
_symmetry.space_group_name_H-M   'P 1'
#
loop_
_entity.id
_entity.type
_entity.pdbx_description
1 polymer ?
#
loop_
_entity_poly.entity_id
_entity_poly.type
_entity_poly.pdbx_seq_one_letter_code
_entity_poly.pdbx_strand_id
1 'polypeptide(L)'
;MTAGRWSVLERTAGPAPSPELVARQMLRRTGVVFRKTLEREKHGVTWRDLARACRLLEARGEIRGGRFVAGFDGEQYALPEAVTLLRSVRRRAEWPAGPQPVTVSAADPLNFRGILTPEEKVSPLTRQQVKVG
;
A
#
# COMPACT_ATOMS: atom_id res chain seq x y z
N MET A 1 -7.43 35.49 15.35
CA MET A 1 -7.31 34.19 14.66
C MET A 1 -7.42 34.44 13.17
N THR A 2 -6.30 34.48 12.45
CA THR A 2 -6.31 34.75 11.01
C THR A 2 -6.70 33.47 10.28
N ALA A 3 -7.89 33.44 9.70
CA ALA A 3 -8.31 32.35 8.82
C ALA A 3 -7.43 32.37 7.57
N GLY A 4 -6.68 31.29 7.33
CA GLY A 4 -5.84 31.16 6.14
C GLY A 4 -6.65 31.35 4.86
N ARG A 5 -6.08 32.03 3.86
CA ARG A 5 -6.71 32.30 2.57
C ARG A 5 -6.60 31.06 1.68
N TRP A 6 -7.50 30.11 1.87
CA TRP A 6 -7.63 28.94 0.98
C TRP A 6 -8.36 29.38 -0.29
N SER A 7 -7.79 29.08 -1.46
CA SER A 7 -8.46 29.19 -2.75
C SER A 7 -8.55 27.82 -3.41
N VAL A 8 -9.65 27.57 -4.12
CA VAL A 8 -9.80 26.35 -4.91
C VAL A 8 -8.80 26.40 -6.06
N LEU A 9 -7.97 25.37 -6.17
CA LEU A 9 -7.14 25.18 -7.36
C LEU A 9 -8.01 24.61 -8.48
N GLU A 10 -8.00 25.27 -9.65
CA GLU A 10 -8.60 24.70 -10.85
C GLU A 10 -7.91 23.37 -11.16
N ARG A 11 -8.73 22.31 -11.18
CA ARG A 11 -8.25 20.98 -11.56
C ARG A 11 -8.21 20.92 -13.07
N THR A 12 -7.10 21.37 -13.66
CA THR A 12 -6.83 21.06 -15.06
C THR A 12 -6.70 19.55 -15.20
N ALA A 13 -7.44 18.96 -16.15
CA ALA A 13 -7.31 17.54 -16.46
C ALA A 13 -5.94 17.31 -17.10
N GLY A 14 -4.93 17.01 -16.28
CA GLY A 14 -3.63 16.55 -16.75
C GLY A 14 -3.75 15.22 -17.51
N PRO A 15 -2.69 14.81 -18.23
CA PRO A 15 -2.68 13.52 -18.92
C PRO A 15 -2.97 12.38 -17.94
N ALA A 16 -3.58 11.30 -18.45
CA ALA A 16 -3.85 10.11 -17.66
C ALA A 16 -2.56 9.65 -16.93
N PRO A 17 -2.65 9.28 -15.65
CA PRO A 17 -1.48 8.92 -14.87
C PRO A 17 -0.79 7.69 -15.47
N SER A 18 0.54 7.75 -15.59
CA SER A 18 1.33 6.61 -16.07
C SER A 18 1.20 5.42 -15.11
N PRO A 19 0.71 4.24 -15.58
CA PRO A 19 0.59 3.06 -14.72
C PRO A 19 1.91 2.61 -14.10
N GLU A 20 3.03 2.78 -14.81
CA GLU A 20 4.37 2.48 -14.28
C GLU A 20 4.75 3.43 -13.14
N LEU A 21 4.49 4.74 -13.30
CA LEU A 21 4.77 5.72 -12.26
C LEU A 21 3.91 5.47 -11.01
N VAL A 22 2.63 5.17 -11.19
CA VAL A 22 1.73 4.79 -10.09
C VAL A 22 2.21 3.52 -9.40
N ALA A 23 2.58 2.48 -10.16
CA ALA A 23 3.09 1.23 -9.59
C ALA A 23 4.33 1.48 -8.73
N ARG A 24 5.30 2.27 -9.22
CA ARG A 24 6.51 2.64 -8.48
C ARG A 24 6.19 3.45 -7.22
N GLN A 25 5.27 4.40 -7.30
CA GLN A 25 4.84 5.19 -6.14
C GLN A 25 4.20 4.31 -5.06
N MET A 26 3.28 3.43 -5.46
CA MET A 26 2.63 2.51 -4.54
C MET A 26 3.65 1.56 -3.90
N LEU A 27 4.53 0.94 -4.69
CA LEU A 27 5.57 0.05 -4.18
C LEU A 27 6.53 0.73 -3.20
N ARG A 28 6.94 1.98 -3.46
CA ARG A 28 7.77 2.75 -2.53
C ARG A 28 7.07 3.04 -1.21
N ARG A 29 5.76 3.27 -1.23
CA ARG A 29 5.00 3.57 -0.02
C ARG A 29 4.66 2.32 0.77
N THR A 30 4.10 1.31 0.12
CA THR A 30 3.52 0.13 0.78
C THR A 30 4.45 -1.09 0.81
N GLY A 31 5.53 -1.09 0.03
CA GLY A 31 6.46 -2.23 -0.14
C GLY A 31 5.89 -3.38 -0.98
N VAL A 32 4.60 -3.67 -0.83
CA VAL A 32 3.85 -4.69 -1.57
C VAL A 32 2.59 -4.07 -2.20
N VAL A 33 2.29 -4.44 -3.43
CA VAL A 33 1.12 -3.99 -4.20
C VAL A 33 0.32 -5.19 -4.68
N PHE A 34 -0.99 -5.16 -4.44
CA PHE A 34 -1.97 -6.14 -4.91
C PHE A 34 -3.33 -5.47 -5.07
N ARG A 35 -4.34 -6.17 -5.62
CA ARG A 35 -5.61 -5.53 -6.00
C ARG A 35 -6.26 -4.67 -4.90
N LYS A 36 -6.25 -5.13 -3.64
CA LYS A 36 -6.85 -4.39 -2.52
C LYS A 36 -6.06 -3.15 -2.09
N THR A 37 -4.76 -3.07 -2.35
CA THR A 37 -4.01 -1.83 -2.06
C THR A 37 -4.43 -0.71 -2.99
N LEU A 38 -4.81 -1.04 -4.24
CA LEU A 38 -5.32 -0.04 -5.19
C LEU A 38 -6.71 0.49 -4.79
N GLU A 39 -7.55 -0.34 -4.16
CA GLU A 39 -8.88 0.09 -3.69
C GLU A 39 -8.80 1.17 -2.59
N ARG A 40 -7.67 1.29 -1.87
CA ARG A 40 -7.48 2.34 -0.86
C ARG A 40 -7.30 3.72 -1.46
N GLU A 41 -6.75 3.80 -2.67
CA GLU A 41 -6.28 5.06 -3.22
C GLU A 41 -6.69 5.23 -4.66
N LYS A 42 -7.37 6.35 -4.92
CA LYS A 42 -7.80 6.71 -6.26
C LYS A 42 -6.62 7.26 -7.05
N HIS A 43 -5.86 6.37 -7.68
CA HIS A 43 -4.74 6.73 -8.55
C HIS A 43 -5.15 6.97 -10.02
N GLY A 44 -6.42 6.77 -10.39
CA GLY A 44 -6.88 6.97 -11.76
C GLY A 44 -6.40 5.92 -12.77
N VAL A 45 -5.88 4.78 -12.30
CA VAL A 45 -5.45 3.64 -13.12
C VAL A 45 -6.25 2.39 -12.76
N THR A 46 -6.50 1.51 -13.72
CA THR A 46 -7.15 0.22 -13.45
C THR A 46 -6.14 -0.79 -12.90
N TRP A 47 -6.63 -1.80 -12.17
CA TRP A 47 -5.77 -2.92 -11.74
C TRP A 47 -5.10 -3.62 -12.92
N ARG A 48 -5.79 -3.72 -14.07
CA ARG A 48 -5.25 -4.37 -15.27
C ARG A 48 -4.02 -3.62 -15.80
N ASP A 49 -4.10 -2.30 -15.88
CA ASP A 49 -3.00 -1.47 -16.39
C ASP A 49 -1.82 -1.45 -15.42
N LEU A 50 -2.11 -1.37 -14.13
CA LEU A 50 -1.12 -1.44 -13.06
C LEU A 50 -0.40 -2.80 -13.06
N ALA A 51 -1.14 -3.91 -13.13
CA ALA A 51 -0.57 -5.26 -13.19
C ALA A 51 0.29 -5.44 -14.45
N ARG A 52 -0.12 -4.93 -15.61
CA ARG A 52 0.71 -4.95 -16.83
C ARG A 52 2.02 -4.19 -16.62
N ALA A 53 1.98 -3.00 -16.02
CA ALA A 53 3.18 -2.24 -15.71
C ALA A 53 4.09 -2.98 -14.71
N CYS A 54 3.52 -3.58 -13.67
CA CYS A 54 4.27 -4.40 -12.72
C CYS A 54 4.95 -5.61 -13.38
N ARG A 55 4.30 -6.32 -14.32
CA ARG A 55 4.95 -7.41 -15.07
C ARG A 55 6.13 -6.93 -15.91
N LEU A 56 6.06 -5.73 -16.48
CA LEU A 56 7.20 -5.14 -17.19
C LEU A 56 8.36 -4.81 -16.24
N LEU A 57 8.04 -4.23 -15.07
CA LEU A 57 9.04 -3.96 -14.02
C LEU A 57 9.68 -5.25 -13.48
N GLU A 58 8.89 -6.32 -13.35
CA GLU A 58 9.36 -7.64 -12.95
C GLU A 58 10.28 -8.24 -14.02
N ALA A 59 9.91 -8.15 -15.30
CA ALA A 59 10.74 -8.60 -16.41
C ALA A 59 12.09 -7.85 -16.47
N ARG A 60 12.13 -6.59 -16.03
CA ARG A 60 13.36 -5.80 -15.86
C ARG A 60 14.15 -6.16 -14.58
N GLY A 61 13.61 -7.02 -13.73
CA GLY A 61 14.21 -7.43 -12.46
C GLY A 61 14.10 -6.40 -11.33
N GLU A 62 13.37 -5.30 -11.55
CA GLU A 62 13.24 -4.20 -10.57
C GLU A 62 12.33 -4.55 -9.39
N ILE A 63 11.38 -5.48 -9.61
CA ILE A 63 10.42 -5.94 -8.61
C ILE A 63 10.28 -7.46 -8.68
N ARG A 64 9.60 -8.06 -7.71
CA ARG A 64 9.31 -9.50 -7.67
C ARG A 64 7.81 -9.72 -7.66
N GLY A 65 7.30 -10.53 -8.58
CA GLY A 65 5.97 -11.13 -8.50
C GLY A 65 5.96 -12.30 -7.54
N GLY A 66 4.82 -12.54 -6.88
CA GLY A 66 4.67 -13.67 -5.99
C GLY A 66 3.44 -13.58 -5.08
N ARG A 67 3.53 -14.27 -3.95
CA ARG A 67 2.53 -14.27 -2.87
C ARG A 67 3.22 -13.87 -1.58
N PHE A 68 2.96 -12.64 -1.15
CA PHE A 68 3.63 -12.02 0.00
C PHE A 68 2.67 -11.80 1.17
N VAL A 69 1.39 -11.60 0.86
CA VAL A 69 0.32 -11.37 1.83
C VAL A 69 -0.62 -12.57 1.82
N ALA A 70 -0.77 -13.20 2.99
CA ALA A 70 -1.71 -14.31 3.20
C ALA A 70 -3.17 -13.83 3.17
N GLY A 71 -4.11 -14.72 2.83
CA GLY A 71 -5.54 -14.40 2.75
C GLY A 71 -5.96 -13.58 1.52
N PHE A 72 -5.02 -13.23 0.64
CA PHE A 72 -5.30 -12.55 -0.62
C PHE A 72 -4.83 -13.37 -1.80
N ASP A 73 -5.75 -13.59 -2.74
CA ASP A 73 -5.49 -14.24 -4.01
C ASP A 73 -5.14 -13.26 -5.13
N GLY A 74 -4.58 -13.82 -6.19
CA GLY A 74 -4.14 -13.09 -7.37
C GLY A 74 -2.69 -12.61 -7.31
N GLU A 75 -2.34 -11.80 -8.30
CA GLU A 75 -0.99 -11.28 -8.49
C GLU A 75 -0.63 -10.26 -7.40
N GLN A 76 0.56 -10.42 -6.83
CA GLN A 76 1.14 -9.48 -5.89
C GLN A 76 2.56 -9.17 -6.34
N TYR A 77 2.98 -7.94 -6.11
CA TYR A 77 4.28 -7.45 -6.52
C TYR A 77 4.95 -6.74 -5.34
N ALA A 78 6.25 -6.95 -5.17
CA ALA A 78 7.01 -6.36 -4.08
C ALA A 78 8.39 -5.89 -4.53
N LEU A 79 8.91 -4.87 -3.85
CA LEU A 79 10.32 -4.49 -3.98
C LEU A 79 11.22 -5.63 -3.46
N PRO A 80 12.39 -5.90 -4.06
CA PRO A 80 13.30 -6.94 -3.58
C PRO A 80 13.69 -6.78 -2.10
N GLU A 81 13.85 -5.53 -1.64
CA GLU A 81 14.14 -5.18 -0.26
C GLU A 81 12.95 -5.50 0.64
N ALA A 82 11.73 -5.20 0.19
CA ALA A 82 10.51 -5.52 0.92
C ALA A 82 10.35 -7.05 1.10
N VAL A 83 10.65 -7.85 0.08
CA VAL A 83 10.65 -9.32 0.20
C VAL A 83 11.63 -9.80 1.28
N THR A 84 12.82 -9.21 1.32
CA THR A 84 13.84 -9.54 2.33
C THR A 84 13.36 -9.18 3.74
N LEU A 85 12.76 -7.99 3.90
CA LEU A 85 12.18 -7.54 5.16
C LEU A 85 11.04 -8.45 5.62
N LEU A 86 10.10 -8.80 4.75
CA LEU A 86 8.99 -9.71 5.07
C LEU A 86 9.48 -11.08 5.55
N ARG A 87 10.51 -11.65 4.91
CA ARG A 87 11.13 -12.90 5.36
C ARG A 87 11.76 -12.76 6.75
N SER A 88 12.38 -11.62 7.05
CA SER A 88 12.94 -11.34 8.37
C SER A 88 11.87 -11.20 9.45
N VAL A 89 10.75 -10.53 9.14
CA VAL A 89 9.60 -10.37 10.04
C VAL A 89 9.00 -11.75 10.34
N ARG A 90 8.81 -12.60 9.33
CA ARG A 90 8.27 -13.95 9.51
C ARG A 90 9.13 -14.78 10.48
N ARG A 91 10.45 -14.78 10.31
CA ARG A 91 11.37 -15.48 11.23
C ARG A 91 11.31 -14.94 12.67
N ARG A 92 11.08 -13.63 12.85
CA ARG A 92 10.89 -13.05 14.19
C ARG A 92 9.54 -13.40 14.80
N ALA A 93 8.49 -13.53 13.99
CA ALA A 93 7.17 -13.94 14.46
C ALA A 93 7.16 -15.38 14.99
N GLU A 94 8.10 -16.22 14.53
CA GLU A 94 8.35 -17.57 15.05
C GLU A 94 9.03 -17.56 16.45
N TRP A 95 9.45 -16.39 16.96
CA TRP A 95 9.98 -16.24 18.32
C TRP A 95 8.84 -16.32 19.35
N PRO A 96 9.07 -16.86 20.57
CA PRO A 96 8.04 -17.02 21.61
C PRO A 96 7.26 -15.75 22.01
N ALA A 97 7.73 -14.56 21.65
CA ALA A 97 7.06 -13.28 21.92
C ALA A 97 5.98 -12.91 20.87
N GLY A 98 5.90 -13.64 19.75
CA GLY A 98 4.95 -13.39 18.67
C GLY A 98 5.18 -12.08 17.91
N PRO A 99 4.39 -11.80 16.85
CA PRO A 99 4.41 -10.52 16.16
C PRO A 99 3.93 -9.40 17.07
N GLN A 100 4.68 -8.29 17.12
CA GLN A 100 4.31 -7.11 17.90
C GLN A 100 3.48 -6.16 17.03
N PRO A 101 2.30 -5.73 17.50
CA PRO A 101 1.46 -4.80 16.76
C PRO A 101 2.13 -3.43 16.64
N VAL A 102 2.01 -2.82 15.47
CA VAL A 102 2.54 -1.49 15.17
C VAL A 102 1.42 -0.46 15.30
N THR A 103 1.71 0.65 15.98
CA THR A 103 0.77 1.77 16.12
C THR A 103 0.97 2.75 14.95
N VAL A 104 -0.07 2.99 14.18
CA VAL A 104 -0.10 3.94 13.05
C VAL A 104 -1.23 4.96 13.23
N SER A 105 -1.13 6.11 12.58
CA SER A 105 -2.25 7.07 12.55
C SER A 105 -3.42 6.51 11.75
N ALA A 106 -4.66 6.76 12.18
CA ALA A 106 -5.84 6.38 11.40
C ALA A 106 -5.85 7.00 9.99
N ALA A 107 -5.25 8.19 9.84
CA ALA A 107 -5.12 8.90 8.58
C ALA A 107 -3.94 8.43 7.70
N ASP A 108 -3.09 7.53 8.20
CA ASP A 108 -1.93 7.04 7.46
C ASP A 108 -2.40 6.12 6.30
N PRO A 109 -1.91 6.32 5.07
CA PRO A 109 -2.16 5.40 3.96
C PRO A 109 -1.76 3.93 4.24
N LEU A 110 -0.81 3.72 5.16
CA LEU A 110 -0.35 2.42 5.63
C LEU A 110 -1.23 1.80 6.73
N ASN A 111 -2.29 2.48 7.16
CA ASN A 111 -3.27 1.92 8.10
C ASN A 111 -4.08 0.81 7.44
N PHE A 112 -3.53 -0.40 7.35
CA PHE A 112 -4.17 -1.54 6.70
C PHE A 112 -5.29 -2.21 7.51
N ARG A 113 -5.69 -1.65 8.66
CA ARG A 113 -6.78 -2.19 9.48
C ARG A 113 -8.09 -2.33 8.68
N GLY A 114 -8.77 -3.46 8.84
CA GLY A 114 -9.98 -3.81 8.09
C GLY A 114 -9.77 -3.97 6.59
N ILE A 115 -8.51 -4.14 6.18
CA ILE A 115 -8.15 -4.72 4.89
C ILE A 115 -7.30 -5.95 5.13
N LEU A 116 -6.11 -5.81 5.72
CA LEU A 116 -5.22 -6.95 5.97
C LEU A 116 -5.56 -7.71 7.25
N THR A 117 -6.36 -7.11 8.11
CA THR A 117 -6.68 -7.61 9.44
C THR A 117 -8.22 -7.72 9.58
N PRO A 118 -8.74 -8.62 10.43
CA PRO A 118 -10.15 -8.94 10.49
C PRO A 118 -11.01 -7.84 11.16
N GLU A 119 -10.41 -6.84 11.79
CA GLU A 119 -11.13 -5.80 12.52
C GLU A 119 -11.83 -4.79 11.60
N GLU A 120 -12.74 -4.00 12.17
CA GLU A 120 -13.46 -2.97 11.43
C GLU A 120 -12.55 -1.83 10.94
N LYS A 121 -12.89 -1.27 9.78
CA LYS A 121 -12.21 -0.09 9.21
C LYS A 121 -12.44 1.13 10.09
N VAL A 122 -11.37 1.85 10.38
CA VAL A 122 -11.43 3.14 11.10
C VAL A 122 -11.47 4.28 10.10
N SER A 123 -12.32 5.27 10.34
CA SER A 123 -12.38 6.48 9.51
C SER A 123 -11.04 7.23 9.52
N PRO A 124 -10.51 7.65 8.36
CA PRO A 124 -9.30 8.47 8.29
C PRO A 124 -9.43 9.84 8.97
N LEU A 125 -10.67 10.32 9.17
CA LEU A 125 -10.96 11.59 9.83
C LEU A 125 -10.88 11.50 11.36
N THR A 126 -10.81 10.29 11.89
CA THR A 126 -10.66 10.06 13.33
C THR A 126 -9.23 10.42 13.74
N ARG A 127 -9.05 11.36 14.67
CA ARG A 127 -7.74 11.68 15.27
C ARG A 127 -7.31 10.61 16.30
N GLN A 128 -7.30 9.35 15.90
CA GLN A 128 -6.93 8.22 16.74
C GLN A 128 -5.76 7.45 16.14
N GLN A 129 -4.99 6.82 17.03
CA GLN A 129 -3.98 5.85 16.64
C GLN A 129 -4.61 4.46 16.58
N VAL A 130 -4.17 3.66 15.61
CA VAL A 130 -4.68 2.33 15.32
C VAL A 130 -3.53 1.34 15.42
N LYS A 131 -3.74 0.25 16.15
CA LYS A 131 -2.81 -0.88 16.16
C LYS A 131 -3.09 -1.78 14.96
N VAL A 132 -2.04 -2.17 14.27
CA VAL A 132 -2.06 -3.10 13.13
C VAL A 132 -1.02 -4.18 13.43
N GLY A 133 -1.44 -5.44 13.56
CA GLY A 133 -0.55 -6.56 13.91
C GLY A 133 -1.27 -7.89 13.87
#